data_AF-A0A520DEP2-F1
#
_entry.id   AF-A0A520DEP2-F1
#
_cell.length_a   1.000
_cell.length_b   1.000
_cell.length_c   1.000
_cell.angle_alpha   90.00
_cell.angle_beta   90.00
_cell.angle_gamma   90.00
#
_symmetry.space_group_name_H-M   'P 1'
#
loop_
_entity.id
_entity.type
_entity.pdbx_description
1 polymer ?
#
loop_
_entity_poly.entity_id
_entity_poly.type
_entity_poly.pdbx_seq_one_letter_code
_entity_poly.pdbx_strand_id
1 'polypeptide(L)' 'VDVLATDKLGKLSLSKAACKERDQIVLEACKAKSLPVQVSMGGGYSTDIKDIVDAHCNTYRLAFDLFT' A
#
# COMPACT_ATOMS: atom_id res chain seq x y z
N VAL A 1 0.96 5.53 -2.26
CA VAL A 1 1.32 5.56 -0.82
C VAL A 1 1.29 6.97 -0.24
N ASP A 2 0.78 7.93 -1.00
CA ASP A 2 0.49 9.33 -0.65
C ASP A 2 -0.59 9.54 0.41
N VAL A 3 -1.12 8.45 0.98
CA VAL A 3 -2.11 8.49 2.05
C VAL A 3 -1.47 8.58 3.44
N LEU A 4 -0.15 8.42 3.54
CA LEU A 4 0.58 8.41 4.80
C LEU A 4 0.58 9.78 5.48
N ALA A 5 0.65 9.79 6.81
CA ALA A 5 0.80 11.01 7.62
C ALA A 5 2.08 11.79 7.34
N THR A 6 3.10 11.14 6.81
CA THR A 6 4.37 11.75 6.42
C THR A 6 4.32 12.42 5.04
N ASP A 7 3.25 12.17 4.27
CA ASP A 7 3.10 12.68 2.92
C ASP A 7 2.72 14.17 2.89
N LYS A 8 3.34 14.93 1.98
CA LYS A 8 3.12 16.37 1.86
C LYS A 8 1.88 16.75 1.05
N LEU A 9 1.44 15.88 0.15
CA LEU A 9 0.31 16.14 -0.76
C LEU A 9 -0.95 15.39 -0.31
N GLY A 10 -0.78 14.30 0.43
CA GLY A 10 -1.83 13.51 1.06
C GLY A 10 -2.69 14.27 2.07
N LYS A 11 -3.94 13.80 2.25
CA LYS A 11 -4.90 14.38 3.22
C LYS A 11 -5.51 13.36 4.19
N LEU A 12 -5.07 12.09 4.14
CA LEU A 12 -5.68 11.01 4.94
C LEU A 12 -4.96 10.74 6.26
N SER A 13 -3.68 11.13 6.37
CA SER A 13 -2.88 10.97 7.59
C SER A 13 -2.81 9.53 8.13
N LEU A 14 -2.70 8.53 7.25
CA LEU A 14 -2.62 7.13 7.67
C LEU A 14 -1.25 6.80 8.27
N SER A 15 -1.23 5.89 9.25
CA SER A 15 0.00 5.23 9.66
C SER A 15 0.45 4.20 8.59
N LYS A 16 1.71 3.76 8.64
CA LYS A 16 2.20 2.67 7.77
C LYS A 16 1.36 1.39 7.94
N ALA A 17 0.94 1.10 9.17
CA ALA A 17 0.10 -0.06 9.49
C ALA A 17 -1.30 0.06 8.87
N ALA A 18 -1.95 1.22 9.00
CA ALA A 18 -3.26 1.47 8.39
C ALA A 18 -3.19 1.46 6.85
N CYS A 19 -2.09 1.94 6.26
CA CYS A 19 -1.87 1.81 4.82
C CYS A 19 -1.77 0.34 4.37
N LYS A 20 -1.08 -0.51 5.15
CA LYS A 20 -1.00 -1.96 4.88
C LYS A 20 -2.37 -2.63 5.04
N GLU A 21 -3.14 -2.27 6.06
CA GLU A 21 -4.49 -2.81 6.27
C GLU A 21 -5.43 -2.47 5.10
N ARG A 22 -5.34 -1.23 4.58
CA ARG A 22 -6.04 -0.84 3.35
C ARG A 22 -5.68 -1.75 2.18
N ASP A 23 -4.40 -2.03 1.98
CA ASP A 23 -3.94 -2.91 0.90
C ASP A 23 -4.50 -4.34 1.10
N GLN A 24 -4.55 -4.83 2.34
CA GLN A 24 -5.09 -6.14 2.70
C GLN A 24 -6.57 -6.27 2.32
N ILE A 25 -7.39 -5.29 2.69
CA ILE A 25 -8.84 -5.29 2.37
C ILE A 25 -9.07 -5.46 0.86
N VAL A 26 -8.31 -4.75 0.03
CA VAL A 26 -8.46 -4.82 -1.44
C VAL A 26 -7.95 -6.15 -1.99
N LEU A 27 -6.75 -6.57 -1.59
CA LEU A 27 -6.11 -7.78 -2.09
C LEU A 27 -6.88 -9.05 -1.70
N GLU A 28 -7.35 -9.14 -0.45
CA GLU A 28 -8.19 -10.26 0.01
C GLU A 28 -9.52 -10.31 -0.75
N ALA A 29 -10.15 -9.16 -0.99
CA ALA A 29 -11.38 -9.10 -1.76
C ALA A 29 -11.19 -9.55 -3.21
N CYS A 30 -10.05 -9.22 -3.84
CA CYS A 30 -9.69 -9.73 -5.17
C CYS A 30 -9.43 -11.24 -5.14
N LYS A 31 -8.67 -11.73 -4.15
CA LYS A 31 -8.37 -13.16 -3.97
C LYS A 31 -9.65 -13.99 -3.79
N ALA A 32 -10.55 -13.54 -2.92
CA ALA A 32 -11.83 -14.21 -2.65
C ALA A 32 -12.71 -14.34 -3.91
N LYS A 33 -12.58 -13.41 -4.86
CA LYS A 33 -13.32 -13.41 -6.13
C LYS A 33 -12.55 -14.06 -7.28
N SER A 34 -11.36 -14.63 -7.01
CA SER A 34 -10.47 -15.20 -8.03
C SER A 34 -10.17 -14.24 -9.18
N LEU A 35 -9.99 -12.94 -8.86
CA LEU A 35 -9.68 -11.92 -9.86
C LEU A 35 -8.17 -11.84 -10.12
N PRO A 36 -7.72 -11.74 -11.38
CA PRO A 36 -6.34 -11.41 -11.68
C PRO A 36 -6.05 -9.98 -11.22
N VAL A 37 -4.90 -9.77 -10.56
CA VAL A 37 -4.50 -8.48 -10.01
C VAL A 37 -3.14 -8.07 -10.55
N GLN A 38 -3.03 -6.80 -10.96
CA GLN A 38 -1.77 -6.13 -11.23
C GLN A 38 -1.69 -4.90 -10.33
N VAL A 39 -0.55 -4.70 -9.66
CA VAL A 39 -0.30 -3.53 -8.81
C VAL A 39 0.70 -2.62 -9.53
N SER A 40 0.31 -1.37 -9.76
CA SER A 40 1.19 -0.34 -10.31
C SER A 40 1.58 0.65 -9.23
N MET A 41 2.86 1.06 -9.22
CA MET A 41 3.34 2.07 -8.30
C MET A 41 2.80 3.44 -8.71
N GLY A 42 2.00 4.05 -7.82
CA GLY A 42 1.55 5.44 -7.94
C GLY A 42 2.44 6.43 -7.17
N GLY A 43 1.85 7.54 -6.74
CA GLY A 43 2.54 8.60 -6.01
C GLY A 43 3.02 8.23 -4.59
N GLY A 44 3.79 9.15 -4.03
CA GLY A 44 4.41 9.11 -2.71
C GLY A 44 5.37 10.28 -2.59
N TYR A 45 5.11 11.16 -1.63
CA TYR A 45 5.72 12.50 -1.49
C TYR A 45 6.09 12.81 -0.04
N SER A 46 6.35 11.76 0.75
CA SER A 46 6.89 11.91 2.10
C SER A 46 8.29 12.51 2.06
N THR A 47 8.66 13.25 3.11
CA THR A 47 9.98 13.92 3.18
C THR A 47 11.12 12.92 3.20
N ASP A 48 10.98 11.81 3.93
CA ASP A 48 11.94 10.71 3.92
C ASP A 48 11.55 9.69 2.85
N ILE A 49 12.47 9.43 1.92
CA ILE A 49 12.30 8.43 0.86
C ILE A 49 12.07 7.03 1.42
N LYS A 50 12.62 6.72 2.61
CA LYS A 50 12.43 5.43 3.27
C LYS A 50 10.96 5.16 3.56
N ASP A 51 10.19 6.18 3.93
CA ASP A 51 8.75 6.01 4.18
C ASP A 51 7.98 5.61 2.92
N ILE A 52 8.38 6.17 1.78
CA ILE A 52 7.80 5.86 0.47
C ILE A 52 8.15 4.41 0.07
N VAL A 53 9.44 4.06 0.16
CA VAL A 53 9.95 2.73 -0.21
C VAL A 53 9.34 1.65 0.69
N ASP A 54 9.35 1.85 2.01
CA ASP A 54 8.77 0.89 2.96
C ASP A 54 7.30 0.62 2.66
N ALA A 55 6.52 1.67 2.38
CA ALA A 55 5.10 1.53 2.11
C ALA A 55 4.81 0.76 0.82
N HIS A 56 5.52 1.04 -0.28
CA HIS A 56 5.38 0.27 -1.52
C HIS A 56 5.86 -1.18 -1.36
N CYS A 57 6.98 -1.41 -0.65
CA CYS A 57 7.45 -2.75 -0.35
C CYS A 57 6.47 -3.53 0.51
N ASN A 58 5.74 -2.88 1.42
CA ASN A 58 4.70 -3.54 2.21
C ASN A 58 3.53 -4.02 1.35
N THR A 59 3.09 -3.22 0.36
CA THR A 59 2.09 -3.65 -0.62
C THR A 59 2.57 -4.91 -1.37
N TYR A 60 3.82 -4.91 -1.84
CA TYR A 60 4.41 -6.07 -2.52
C TYR A 60 4.47 -7.31 -1.62
N ARG A 61 5.04 -7.19 -0.40
CA ARG A 61 5.16 -8.32 0.53
C ARG A 61 3.80 -8.93 0.85
N LEU A 62 2.81 -8.09 1.13
CA LEU A 62 1.46 -8.55 1.41
C LEU A 62 0.83 -9.26 0.22
N ALA A 63 0.99 -8.72 -1.01
CA ALA A 63 0.52 -9.40 -2.20
C ALA A 63 1.23 -10.74 -2.41
N PHE A 64 2.54 -10.81 -2.17
CA PHE A 64 3.30 -12.05 -2.24
C PHE A 64 2.78 -13.09 -1.24
N ASP A 65 2.58 -12.70 0.02
CA ASP A 65 2.06 -13.58 1.08
C ASP A 65 0.63 -14.08 0.80
N LEU A 66 -0.18 -13.30 0.07
CA LEU A 66 -1.57 -13.65 -0.25
C LEU A 66 -1.69 -14.49 -1.54
N PHE A 67 -0.83 -14.30 -2.54
CA PHE A 67 -1.00 -14.90 -3.87
C PHE A 67 0.05 -15.96 -4.23
N THR A 68 0.99 -16.27 -3.33
CA THR A 68 1.95 -17.37 -3.44
C THR A 68 1.59 -18.49 -2.48
#